data_AF-A0AAD5N5B5-F1
#
_entry.id   AF-A0AAD5N5B5-F1
#
_cell.length_a   1.000
_cell.length_b   1.000
_cell.length_c   1.000
_cell.angle_alpha   90.00
_cell.angle_beta   90.00
_cell.angle_gamma   90.00
#
_symmetry.space_group_name_H-M   'P 1'
#
loop_
_entity.id
_entity.type
_entity.pdbx_description
1 polymer ?
#
loop_
_entity_poly.entity_id
_entity_poly.type
_entity_poly.pdbx_seq_one_letter_code
_entity_poly.pdbx_strand_id
1 'polypeptide(L)'
;MASFVDDPNFKEMLPEDFPHTHDEQPMDLELFVELMTRFYELGWMRGTGGAMGCIAGDKLLISPSALQKDRLKTSDIFVYDLRNKNQAQRPANPKVDVSSCSVLFSLIMRRTGSKCVIHTHSKAANLVTQLVKSDLFEISHQEYIKGVYDPFTGKKSQLPRHLEYSCDSKPVT
;
A
#
# COMPACT_ATOMS: atom_id res chain seq x y z
N MET A 1 -19.53 -1.62 7.49
CA MET A 1 -18.64 -1.05 6.46
C MET A 1 -19.13 -1.53 5.11
N ALA A 2 -19.06 -0.71 4.06
CA ALA A 2 -19.35 -1.16 2.70
C ALA A 2 -18.34 -2.27 2.31
N SER A 3 -18.77 -3.22 1.50
CA SER A 3 -17.90 -4.28 0.99
C SER A 3 -16.79 -3.68 0.12
N PHE A 4 -15.56 -4.19 0.18
CA PHE A 4 -14.47 -3.66 -0.65
C PHE A 4 -14.76 -3.83 -2.15
N VAL A 5 -15.50 -4.87 -2.55
CA VAL A 5 -15.93 -5.04 -3.95
C VAL A 5 -16.86 -3.92 -4.43
N ASP A 6 -17.45 -3.16 -3.52
CA ASP A 6 -18.30 -2.01 -3.85
C ASP A 6 -17.53 -0.68 -3.95
N ASP A 7 -16.24 -0.66 -3.61
CA ASP A 7 -15.40 0.53 -3.74
C ASP A 7 -15.32 0.99 -5.21
N PRO A 8 -15.63 2.27 -5.51
CA PRO A 8 -15.60 2.77 -6.88
C PRO A 8 -14.20 2.69 -7.50
N ASN A 9 -13.14 2.91 -6.71
CA ASN A 9 -11.78 2.83 -7.24
C ASN A 9 -11.46 1.39 -7.66
N PHE A 10 -11.79 0.39 -6.85
CA PHE A 10 -11.64 -1.02 -7.21
C PHE A 10 -12.47 -1.43 -8.44
N LYS A 11 -13.72 -0.95 -8.55
CA LYS A 11 -14.58 -1.23 -9.71
C LYS A 11 -13.98 -0.74 -11.03
N GLU A 12 -13.24 0.35 -11.00
CA GLU A 12 -12.60 0.94 -12.18
C GLU A 12 -11.22 0.34 -12.51
N MET A 13 -10.50 -0.25 -11.54
CA MET A 13 -9.15 -0.81 -11.76
C MET A 13 -9.15 -2.02 -12.71
N LEU A 14 -8.42 -1.97 -13.81
CA LEU A 14 -8.27 -3.09 -14.74
C LEU A 14 -6.84 -3.65 -14.68
N PRO A 15 -6.63 -4.96 -14.95
CA PRO A 15 -5.27 -5.52 -14.98
C PRO A 15 -4.33 -4.77 -15.93
N GLU A 16 -4.87 -4.23 -17.02
CA GLU A 16 -4.13 -3.49 -18.05
C GLU A 16 -3.55 -2.17 -17.52
N ASP A 17 -4.06 -1.64 -16.40
CA ASP A 17 -3.54 -0.45 -15.72
C ASP A 17 -2.18 -0.73 -15.03
N PHE A 18 -1.78 -2.00 -14.88
CA PHE A 18 -0.65 -2.44 -14.06
C PHE A 18 0.35 -3.34 -14.82
N PRO A 19 1.05 -2.84 -15.86
CA PRO A 19 1.94 -3.67 -16.68
C PRO A 19 3.16 -4.23 -15.91
N HIS A 20 3.37 -5.55 -15.95
CA HIS A 20 4.44 -6.28 -15.26
C HIS A 20 5.85 -6.21 -15.91
N THR A 21 6.20 -5.10 -16.55
CA THR A 21 7.36 -4.98 -17.46
C THR A 21 8.75 -5.05 -16.80
N HIS A 22 8.85 -4.91 -15.49
CA HIS A 22 10.12 -4.80 -14.77
C HIS A 22 10.27 -5.79 -13.61
N ASP A 23 9.33 -6.73 -13.48
CA ASP A 23 9.33 -7.66 -12.36
C ASP A 23 10.23 -8.86 -12.74
N GLU A 24 11.37 -9.03 -12.06
CA GLU A 24 12.25 -10.20 -12.27
C GLU A 24 11.54 -11.51 -11.89
N GLN A 25 10.70 -11.44 -10.86
CA GLN A 25 9.80 -12.50 -10.43
C GLN A 25 8.41 -11.92 -10.16
N PRO A 26 7.33 -12.64 -10.54
CA PRO A 26 5.99 -12.17 -10.27
C PRO A 26 5.70 -12.18 -8.76
N MET A 27 4.88 -11.22 -8.32
CA MET A 27 4.30 -11.27 -6.98
C MET A 27 3.36 -12.48 -6.87
N ASP A 28 3.48 -13.25 -5.78
CA ASP A 28 2.56 -14.32 -5.41
C ASP A 28 2.20 -14.25 -3.92
N LEU A 29 1.40 -15.20 -3.44
CA LEU A 29 0.92 -15.21 -2.06
C LEU A 29 2.05 -15.53 -1.07
N GLU A 30 2.97 -16.41 -1.46
CA GLU A 30 4.12 -16.83 -0.68
C GLU A 30 5.04 -15.65 -0.41
N LEU A 31 5.45 -14.92 -1.47
CA LEU A 31 6.26 -13.71 -1.37
C LEU A 31 5.54 -12.60 -0.60
N PHE A 32 4.23 -12.43 -0.83
CA PHE A 32 3.43 -11.46 -0.08
C PHE A 32 3.52 -11.71 1.44
N VAL A 33 3.33 -12.97 1.87
CA VAL A 33 3.41 -13.36 3.28
C VAL A 33 4.84 -13.23 3.82
N GLU A 34 5.84 -13.60 3.03
CA GLU A 34 7.24 -13.43 3.41
C GLU A 34 7.56 -11.95 3.68
N LEU A 35 7.22 -11.05 2.76
CA LEU A 35 7.46 -9.61 2.91
C LEU A 35 6.76 -9.04 4.15
N MET A 36 5.51 -9.43 4.40
CA MET A 36 4.79 -9.01 5.62
C MET A 36 5.50 -9.46 6.90
N THR A 37 6.06 -10.67 6.89
CA THR A 37 6.86 -11.19 8.02
C THR A 37 8.15 -10.39 8.18
N ARG A 38 8.87 -10.09 7.08
CA ARG A 38 10.07 -9.25 7.10
C ARG A 38 9.79 -7.84 7.61
N PHE A 39 8.69 -7.21 7.19
CA PHE A 39 8.30 -5.89 7.68
C PHE A 39 7.95 -5.90 9.17
N TYR A 40 7.39 -7.00 9.68
CA TYR A 40 7.20 -7.16 11.11
C TYR A 40 8.54 -7.26 11.87
N GLU A 41 9.48 -8.08 11.37
CA GLU A 41 10.83 -8.25 11.94
C GLU A 41 11.57 -6.90 12.02
N LEU A 42 11.53 -6.10 10.94
CA LEU A 42 12.06 -4.74 10.87
C LEU A 42 11.36 -3.73 11.80
N GLY A 43 10.25 -4.12 12.44
CA GLY A 43 9.50 -3.26 13.35
C GLY A 43 8.57 -2.28 12.65
N TRP A 44 8.27 -2.47 11.36
CA TRP A 44 7.42 -1.56 10.57
C TRP A 44 5.93 -1.83 10.75
N MET A 45 5.56 -3.06 11.15
CA MET A 45 4.16 -3.52 11.23
C MET A 45 3.83 -4.28 12.52
N ARG A 46 4.38 -3.82 13.66
CA ARG A 46 4.09 -4.42 14.99
C ARG A 46 2.77 -3.90 15.56
N GLY A 47 2.19 -4.63 16.50
CA GLY A 47 0.97 -4.21 17.22
C GLY A 47 -0.28 -4.15 16.34
N THR A 48 -0.39 -5.02 15.33
CA THR A 48 -1.46 -5.06 14.30
C THR A 48 -1.51 -3.88 13.32
N GLY A 49 -0.68 -2.86 13.54
CA GLY A 49 -0.51 -1.72 12.67
C GLY A 49 0.18 -2.06 11.35
N GLY A 50 -0.06 -1.23 10.34
CA GLY A 50 0.47 -1.43 8.99
C GLY A 50 -0.31 -2.46 8.16
N ALA A 51 -0.14 -2.36 6.84
CA ALA A 51 -0.81 -3.19 5.86
C ALA A 51 -0.06 -3.13 4.52
N MET A 52 -0.33 -4.11 3.66
CA MET A 52 0.17 -4.12 2.28
C MET A 52 -0.98 -4.46 1.35
N GLY A 53 -1.00 -3.80 0.19
CA GLY A 53 -1.82 -4.17 -0.95
C GLY A 53 -0.92 -4.34 -2.17
N CYS A 54 -1.09 -5.41 -2.95
CA CYS A 54 -0.27 -5.64 -4.13
C CYS A 54 -1.04 -6.29 -5.28
N ILE A 55 -0.73 -5.89 -6.51
CA ILE A 55 -1.23 -6.46 -7.76
C ILE A 55 -0.32 -7.61 -8.18
N ALA A 56 -0.93 -8.78 -8.39
CA ALA A 56 -0.29 -10.03 -8.81
C ALA A 56 -1.02 -10.59 -10.04
N GLY A 57 -0.60 -10.17 -11.24
CA GLY A 57 -1.34 -10.44 -12.48
C GLY A 57 -2.74 -9.83 -12.42
N ASP A 58 -3.77 -10.64 -12.62
CA ASP A 58 -5.17 -10.19 -12.60
C ASP A 58 -5.78 -10.11 -11.17
N LYS A 59 -4.95 -10.22 -10.13
CA LYS A 59 -5.39 -10.28 -8.73
C LYS A 59 -4.88 -9.12 -7.92
N LEU A 60 -5.71 -8.63 -7.01
CA LEU A 60 -5.34 -7.71 -5.94
C LEU A 60 -5.28 -8.46 -4.61
N LEU A 61 -4.08 -8.53 -4.03
CA LEU A 61 -3.79 -9.13 -2.74
C LEU A 61 -3.83 -8.05 -1.67
N ILE A 62 -4.58 -8.24 -0.59
CA ILE A 62 -4.66 -7.29 0.52
C ILE A 62 -4.49 -8.02 1.85
N SER A 63 -3.59 -7.49 2.69
CA SER A 63 -3.37 -8.04 4.03
C SER A 63 -4.63 -7.89 4.91
N PRO A 64 -4.91 -8.87 5.80
CA PRO A 64 -6.04 -8.81 6.73
C PRO A 64 -5.83 -7.75 7.82
N SER A 65 -6.95 -7.18 8.29
CA SER A 65 -6.99 -6.35 9.48
C SER A 65 -6.77 -7.17 10.75
N ALA A 66 -6.20 -6.55 11.78
CA ALA A 66 -6.10 -7.07 13.16
C ALA A 66 -5.36 -8.42 13.37
N LEU A 67 -4.89 -9.10 12.31
CA LEU A 67 -4.01 -10.26 12.45
C LEU A 67 -2.56 -9.84 12.64
N GLN A 68 -1.83 -10.65 13.41
CA GLN A 68 -0.40 -10.49 13.66
C GLN A 68 0.38 -10.84 12.39
N LYS A 69 1.19 -9.89 11.90
CA LYS A 69 1.77 -9.96 10.54
C LYS A 69 2.85 -11.03 10.37
N ASP A 70 3.54 -11.40 11.44
CA ASP A 70 4.55 -12.49 11.50
C ASP A 70 3.95 -13.91 11.51
N ARG A 71 2.63 -14.04 11.66
CA ARG A 71 1.95 -15.34 11.72
C ARG A 71 0.98 -15.56 10.57
N LEU A 72 1.02 -14.69 9.57
CA LEU A 72 0.16 -14.78 8.40
C LEU A 72 0.46 -16.04 7.59
N LYS A 73 -0.60 -16.65 7.08
CA LYS A 73 -0.53 -17.69 6.07
C LYS A 73 -1.13 -17.17 4.77
N THR A 74 -0.84 -17.84 3.66
CA THR A 74 -1.41 -17.50 2.34
C THR A 74 -2.94 -17.51 2.36
N SER A 75 -3.54 -18.42 3.13
CA SER A 75 -5.00 -18.51 3.36
C SER A 75 -5.60 -17.32 4.13
N ASP A 76 -4.78 -16.53 4.82
CA ASP A 76 -5.21 -15.36 5.59
C ASP A 76 -5.23 -14.07 4.73
N ILE A 77 -4.81 -14.15 3.47
CA ILE A 77 -4.77 -12.99 2.57
C ILE A 77 -6.11 -12.85 1.85
N PHE A 78 -6.60 -11.61 1.74
CA PHE A 78 -7.74 -11.30 0.89
C PHE A 78 -7.28 -11.22 -0.56
N VAL A 79 -7.97 -11.92 -1.45
CA VAL A 79 -7.66 -11.92 -2.89
C VAL A 79 -8.91 -11.48 -3.63
N TYR A 80 -8.76 -10.43 -4.43
CA TYR A 80 -9.80 -9.89 -5.30
C TYR A 80 -9.42 -10.08 -6.76
N ASP A 81 -10.37 -10.52 -7.57
CA ASP A 81 -10.21 -10.65 -9.01
C ASP A 81 -10.54 -9.31 -9.68
N LEU A 82 -9.57 -8.74 -10.39
CA LEU A 82 -9.71 -7.43 -11.04
C LEU A 82 -10.58 -7.48 -12.29
N ARG A 83 -10.71 -8.63 -12.95
CA ARG A 83 -11.55 -8.81 -14.15
C ARG A 83 -13.00 -9.07 -13.76
N ASN A 84 -13.20 -10.05 -12.88
CA ASN A 84 -14.53 -10.50 -12.46
C ASN A 84 -15.14 -9.65 -11.33
N LYS A 85 -14.36 -8.71 -10.76
CA LYS A 85 -14.80 -7.79 -9.70
C LYS A 85 -15.38 -8.49 -8.48
N ASN A 86 -14.82 -9.65 -8.13
CA ASN A 86 -15.28 -10.45 -7.01
C ASN A 86 -14.14 -10.73 -6.03
N GLN A 87 -14.52 -11.18 -4.84
CA GLN A 87 -13.57 -11.64 -3.83
C GLN A 87 -13.32 -13.14 -4.05
N ALA A 88 -12.16 -13.49 -4.60
CA ALA A 88 -11.75 -14.86 -4.86
C ALA A 88 -11.32 -15.62 -3.59
N GLN A 89 -10.76 -14.91 -2.60
CA GLN A 89 -10.32 -15.50 -1.34
C GLN A 89 -10.52 -14.55 -0.15
N ARG A 90 -10.87 -15.11 1.01
CA ARG A 90 -10.81 -14.45 2.32
C ARG A 90 -10.37 -15.44 3.41
N PRO A 91 -9.91 -14.95 4.57
CA PRO A 91 -9.67 -15.78 5.75
C PRO A 91 -10.91 -16.60 6.15
N ALA A 92 -10.67 -17.82 6.64
CA ALA A 92 -11.74 -18.72 7.10
C ALA A 92 -12.51 -18.18 8.32
N ASN A 93 -11.85 -17.37 9.16
CA ASN A 93 -12.52 -16.72 10.28
C ASN A 93 -13.35 -15.53 9.77
N PRO A 94 -14.69 -15.57 9.85
CA PRO A 94 -15.54 -14.52 9.30
C PRO A 94 -15.41 -13.18 10.04
N LYS A 95 -14.83 -13.18 11.25
CA LYS A 95 -14.56 -11.98 12.05
C LYS A 95 -13.32 -11.21 11.59
N VAL A 96 -12.50 -11.82 10.74
CA VAL A 96 -11.35 -11.14 10.14
C VAL A 96 -11.86 -10.37 8.93
N ASP A 97 -11.64 -9.07 8.96
CA ASP A 97 -11.98 -8.14 7.89
C ASP A 97 -10.74 -7.73 7.09
N VAL A 98 -10.98 -7.22 5.89
CA VAL A 98 -9.96 -6.57 5.07
C VAL A 98 -9.41 -5.35 5.81
N SER A 99 -8.13 -5.01 5.58
CA SER A 99 -7.54 -3.78 6.12
C SER A 99 -8.41 -2.56 5.79
N SER A 100 -8.66 -1.69 6.76
CA SER A 100 -9.36 -0.42 6.56
C SER A 100 -8.61 0.51 5.59
N CYS A 101 -7.30 0.30 5.42
CA CYS A 101 -6.48 1.03 4.45
C CYS A 101 -6.77 0.63 2.99
N SER A 102 -7.56 -0.41 2.73
CA SER A 102 -7.83 -0.94 1.38
C SER A 102 -8.39 0.10 0.41
N VAL A 103 -9.32 0.96 0.85
CA VAL A 103 -9.87 2.06 0.03
C VAL A 103 -8.80 3.09 -0.32
N LEU A 104 -7.88 3.38 0.62
CA LEU A 104 -6.77 4.28 0.34
C LEU A 104 -5.77 3.63 -0.63
N PHE A 105 -5.57 2.31 -0.54
CA PHE A 105 -4.71 1.58 -1.46
C PHE A 105 -5.25 1.61 -2.89
N SER A 106 -6.53 1.28 -3.10
CA SER A 106 -7.14 1.33 -4.44
C SER A 106 -7.09 2.74 -5.04
N LEU A 107 -7.33 3.78 -4.22
CA LEU A 107 -7.18 5.17 -4.65
C LEU A 107 -5.75 5.51 -5.07
N ILE A 108 -4.74 5.15 -4.28
CA ILE A 108 -3.33 5.41 -4.58
C ILE A 108 -2.94 4.67 -5.85
N MET A 109 -3.19 3.35 -5.91
CA MET A 109 -2.86 2.51 -7.07
C MET A 109 -3.47 3.05 -8.36
N ARG A 110 -4.74 3.45 -8.36
CA ARG A 110 -5.40 4.04 -9.53
C ARG A 110 -4.79 5.39 -9.93
N ARG A 111 -4.40 6.23 -8.96
CA ARG A 111 -3.84 7.56 -9.24
C ARG A 111 -2.40 7.51 -9.73
N THR A 112 -1.60 6.55 -9.26
CA THR A 112 -0.15 6.52 -9.52
C THR A 112 0.27 5.41 -10.48
N GLY A 113 -0.63 4.46 -10.81
CA GLY A 113 -0.28 3.22 -11.51
C GLY A 113 0.62 2.30 -10.68
N SER A 114 0.80 2.57 -9.38
CA SER A 114 1.63 1.73 -8.50
C SER A 114 0.98 0.38 -8.28
N LYS A 115 1.77 -0.70 -8.41
CA LYS A 115 1.30 -2.07 -8.19
C LYS A 115 1.30 -2.50 -6.73
N CYS A 116 2.02 -1.79 -5.87
CA CYS A 116 2.18 -2.15 -4.47
C CYS A 116 2.09 -0.90 -3.61
N VAL A 117 1.30 -0.97 -2.55
CA VAL A 117 1.17 0.07 -1.53
C VAL A 117 1.50 -0.55 -0.18
N ILE A 118 2.44 0.06 0.52
CA ILE A 118 2.91 -0.39 1.83
C ILE A 118 2.58 0.71 2.85
N HIS A 119 1.78 0.36 3.86
CA HIS A 119 1.46 1.21 5.00
C HIS A 119 2.23 0.69 6.22
N THR A 120 3.08 1.54 6.82
CA THR A 120 3.87 1.17 8.00
C THR A 120 3.48 2.02 9.20
N HIS A 121 3.66 1.46 10.40
CA HIS A 121 3.60 2.13 11.69
C HIS A 121 5.01 2.15 12.32
N SER A 122 6.04 2.40 11.50
CA SER A 122 7.43 2.35 11.98
C SER A 122 7.69 3.40 13.07
N LYS A 123 8.58 3.08 14.01
CA LYS A 123 8.99 4.02 15.06
C LYS A 123 9.58 5.30 14.47
N ALA A 124 10.32 5.19 13.37
CA ALA A 124 10.91 6.34 12.68
C ALA A 124 9.82 7.28 12.10
N ALA A 125 8.81 6.74 11.40
CA ALA A 125 7.72 7.54 10.87
C ALA A 125 6.94 8.26 11.99
N ASN A 126 6.60 7.54 13.06
CA ASN A 126 5.93 8.12 14.23
C ASN A 126 6.77 9.19 14.94
N LEU A 127 8.10 9.04 14.98
CA LEU A 127 8.97 10.05 15.57
C LEU A 127 9.03 11.31 14.70
N VAL A 128 9.17 11.15 13.39
CA VAL A 128 9.22 12.26 12.44
C VAL A 128 7.93 13.10 12.53
N THR A 129 6.75 12.48 12.59
CA THR A 129 5.47 13.21 12.72
C THR A 129 5.32 13.94 14.06
N GLN A 130 6.03 13.52 15.11
CA GLN A 130 6.05 14.24 16.38
C GLN A 130 7.03 15.41 16.40
N LEU A 131 8.15 15.29 15.67
CA LEU A 131 9.20 16.32 15.61
C LEU A 131 8.86 17.44 14.64
N VAL A 132 8.30 17.08 13.48
CA VAL A 132 7.88 18.03 12.45
C VAL A 132 6.57 18.67 12.90
N LYS A 133 6.58 20.00 13.08
CA LYS A 133 5.40 20.77 13.53
C LYS A 133 4.59 21.36 12.39
N SER A 134 5.10 21.30 11.17
CA SER A 134 4.40 21.69 9.96
C SER A 134 3.69 20.49 9.33
N ASP A 135 2.86 20.74 8.33
CA ASP A 135 2.20 19.68 7.57
C ASP A 135 3.12 19.01 6.54
N LEU A 136 4.39 19.46 6.43
CA LEU A 136 5.38 18.99 5.46
C LEU A 136 6.62 18.43 6.13
N PHE A 137 7.10 17.29 5.61
CA PHE A 137 8.42 16.77 5.90
C PHE A 137 9.35 17.02 4.71
N GLU A 138 10.46 17.72 4.96
CA GLU A 138 11.46 18.04 3.95
C GLU A 138 12.83 17.48 4.34
N ILE A 139 13.55 16.90 3.39
CA ILE A 139 14.89 16.36 3.57
C ILE A 139 15.74 16.61 2.33
N SER A 140 17.03 16.89 2.51
CA SER A 140 17.98 17.12 1.42
C SER A 140 19.37 16.54 1.75
N HIS A 141 20.24 16.46 0.73
CA HIS A 141 21.63 16.02 0.87
C HIS A 141 21.81 14.60 1.45
N GLN A 142 20.88 13.69 1.15
CA GLN A 142 20.96 12.28 1.53
C GLN A 142 20.99 11.38 0.30
N GLU A 143 21.89 10.39 0.28
CA GLU A 143 22.05 9.47 -0.86
C GLU A 143 20.78 8.65 -1.11
N TYR A 144 20.06 8.27 -0.04
CA TYR A 144 18.79 7.53 -0.11
C TYR A 144 17.70 8.23 -0.94
N ILE A 145 17.79 9.55 -1.13
CA ILE A 145 16.83 10.31 -1.94
C ILE A 145 16.83 9.84 -3.40
N LYS A 146 17.95 9.32 -3.92
CA LYS A 146 18.04 8.78 -5.29
C LYS A 146 17.10 7.60 -5.54
N GLY A 147 16.68 6.92 -4.48
CA GLY A 147 15.72 5.82 -4.53
C GLY A 147 14.25 6.27 -4.56
N VAL A 148 13.96 7.56 -4.36
CA VAL A 148 12.59 8.09 -4.42
C VAL A 148 12.27 8.46 -5.87
N TYR A 149 11.09 8.06 -6.32
CA TYR A 149 10.59 8.30 -7.67
C TYR A 149 9.26 9.05 -7.61
N ASP A 150 9.09 10.02 -8.51
CA ASP A 150 7.82 10.72 -8.68
C ASP A 150 7.05 10.13 -9.88
N PRO A 151 5.92 9.44 -9.63
CA PRO A 151 5.13 8.82 -10.68
C PRO A 151 4.41 9.82 -11.59
N PHE A 152 4.23 11.07 -11.18
CA PHE A 152 3.49 12.08 -11.96
C PHE A 152 4.39 12.83 -12.93
N THR A 153 5.64 13.09 -12.55
CA THR A 153 6.60 13.79 -13.42
C THR A 153 7.50 12.84 -14.22
N GLY A 154 7.49 11.54 -13.91
CA GLY A 154 8.32 10.54 -14.59
C GLY A 154 9.81 10.68 -14.29
N LYS A 155 10.19 11.53 -13.33
CA LYS A 155 11.57 11.79 -12.95
C LYS A 155 11.90 11.03 -11.68
N LYS A 156 13.06 10.37 -11.65
CA LYS A 156 13.71 10.04 -10.37
C LYS A 156 13.90 11.35 -9.63
N SER A 157 13.67 11.38 -8.32
CA SER A 157 13.75 12.59 -7.51
C SER A 157 15.18 13.13 -7.47
N GLN A 158 15.62 13.79 -8.55
CA GLN A 158 16.58 14.86 -8.48
C GLN A 158 15.81 16.04 -7.90
N LEU A 159 15.47 15.94 -6.61
CA LEU A 159 14.75 16.98 -5.90
C LEU A 159 15.48 18.31 -6.17
N PRO A 160 14.87 19.27 -6.89
CA PRO A 160 15.29 20.65 -6.77
C PRO A 160 15.14 21.02 -5.30
N ARG A 161 15.92 22.01 -4.84
CA ARG A 161 16.02 22.42 -3.43
C ARG A 161 14.70 22.75 -2.69
N HIS A 162 13.54 22.73 -3.36
CA HIS A 162 12.22 22.86 -2.78
C HIS A 162 11.21 21.99 -3.54
N LEU A 163 10.50 21.12 -2.83
CA LEU A 163 9.27 20.50 -3.30
C LEU A 163 8.21 20.74 -2.23
N GLU A 164 7.42 21.80 -2.41
CA GLU A 164 6.21 22.05 -1.64
C GLU A 164 5.10 21.13 -2.17
N TYR A 165 4.60 20.22 -1.34
CA TYR A 165 3.36 19.49 -1.61
C TYR A 165 2.22 20.15 -0.83
N SER A 166 1.51 21.09 -1.45
CA SER A 166 0.25 21.57 -0.86
C SER A 166 -0.84 20.52 -1.08
N CYS A 167 -1.27 19.85 -0.01
CA CYS A 167 -2.52 19.12 -0.02
C CYS A 167 -3.64 20.16 0.08
N ASP A 168 -4.33 20.43 -1.04
CA ASP A 168 -5.53 21.28 -1.07
C ASP A 168 -6.65 20.60 -0.26
N SER A 169 -6.59 20.72 1.06
CA SER A 169 -7.71 20.47 1.95
C SER A 169 -8.64 21.67 1.87
N LYS A 170 -9.53 21.66 0.86
CA LYS A 170 -10.68 22.57 0.91
C LYS A 170 -11.47 22.23 2.17
N PRO A 171 -11.67 23.19 3.11
CA PRO A 171 -12.51 22.95 4.26
C PRO A 171 -13.93 22.65 3.75
N VAL A 172 -14.48 21.53 4.21
CA VAL A 172 -15.91 21.27 4.09
C VAL A 172 -16.58 22.24 5.05
N THR A 173 -17.18 23.29 4.50
CA THR A 173 -18.07 24.23 5.21
C THR A 173 -19.36 23.53 5.63
#